data_AF-A0A935VYJ1-F1
#
_entry.id   AF-A0A935VYJ1-F1
#
_cell.length_a   1.000
_cell.length_b   1.000
_cell.length_c   1.000
_cell.angle_alpha   90.00
_cell.angle_beta   90.00
_cell.angle_gamma   90.00
#
_symmetry.space_group_name_H-M   'P 1'
#
loop_
_entity.id
_entity.type
_entity.pdbx_description
1 polymer ?
#
loop_
_entity_poly.entity_id
_entity_poly.type
_entity_poly.pdbx_seq_one_letter_code
_entity_poly.pdbx_strand_id
1 'polypeptide(L)'
;MSTKFLAKLLALLKDPRVALPVATGVGTAVVAGGTWFATRSWIVAIAVALAIALVVLILILLRTLRSEERDERLVGGLEGARSREVNKGEIDSSGSGIRSEFEAAIGDIRGSRLGASGLHQLPWWLFLGSNGSGKTALIRSAGLEVPAEFAHRMRAGATNTCSIILTNQAVIFDTPGEFFDSGEQASADWSTLLRLLRKHRSGGPLEGLVVTLSAASLSTTSLLQLEEVGRRMRRRFNEVVDALGFDVPIYVVVTQIDRVQGFLEFITSIAPERSREVFGWTNDRRDIGDVAQAHRRATRLVIDQVDQILTELLVREPDPIRARNLYLFPQELSALCDRAEIVIRNAFAPSVYDEVPFLRGLYFTSSMRDGSTVSSVATSLGQPWAARRSIECSRDQRRNLLHRPVSGGPPW
;
A
#
# COMPACT_ATOMS: atom_id res chain seq x y z
N MET A 1 -31.64 31.91 9.82
CA MET A 1 -32.58 33.01 10.12
C MET A 1 -34.01 32.51 9.91
N SER A 2 -34.65 32.14 11.03
CA SER A 2 -36.09 31.91 11.29
C SER A 2 -36.99 31.27 10.23
N THR A 3 -37.17 29.95 10.32
CA THR A 3 -38.32 29.21 9.75
C THR A 3 -39.69 29.71 10.26
N LYS A 4 -39.72 30.43 11.39
CA LYS A 4 -40.92 31.07 11.94
C LYS A 4 -41.34 32.33 11.16
N PHE A 5 -40.43 32.96 10.42
CA PHE A 5 -40.76 34.13 9.59
C PHE A 5 -41.47 33.72 8.30
N LEU A 6 -41.02 32.62 7.67
CA LEU A 6 -41.62 32.03 6.47
C LEU A 6 -43.04 31.51 6.73
N ALA A 7 -43.29 30.90 7.90
CA ALA A 7 -44.62 30.43 8.29
C ALA A 7 -45.61 31.60 8.52
N LYS A 8 -45.15 32.73 9.08
CA LYS A 8 -45.97 33.94 9.25
C LYS A 8 -46.31 34.62 7.92
N LEU A 9 -45.37 34.62 6.97
CA LEU A 9 -45.59 35.20 5.63
C LEU A 9 -46.60 34.38 4.80
N LEU A 10 -46.51 33.04 4.89
CA LEU A 10 -47.45 32.12 4.23
C LEU A 10 -48.87 32.17 4.83
N ALA A 11 -48.99 32.42 6.14
CA ALA A 11 -50.30 32.63 6.77
C ALA A 11 -50.96 33.94 6.32
N LEU A 12 -50.18 35.00 6.08
CA LEU A 12 -50.68 36.29 5.61
C LEU A 12 -51.15 36.25 4.15
N LEU A 13 -50.58 35.36 3.33
CA LEU A 13 -50.92 35.15 1.91
C LEU A 13 -52.17 34.27 1.71
N LYS A 14 -52.72 33.66 2.77
CA LYS A 14 -53.92 32.82 2.70
C LYS A 14 -55.22 33.59 2.94
N ASP A 15 -55.13 34.88 3.27
CA ASP A 15 -56.29 35.76 3.44
C ASP A 15 -56.79 36.29 2.07
N PRO A 16 -58.03 35.98 1.67
CA PRO A 16 -58.56 36.33 0.34
C PRO A 16 -58.73 37.84 0.11
N ARG A 17 -58.60 38.67 1.16
CA ARG A 17 -58.67 40.13 1.09
C ARG A 17 -57.33 40.82 0.78
N VAL A 18 -56.21 40.10 0.94
CA VAL A 18 -54.85 40.63 0.71
C VAL A 18 -54.20 40.03 -0.55
N ALA A 19 -54.55 38.79 -0.90
CA ALA A 19 -54.02 38.12 -2.10
C ALA A 19 -54.46 38.77 -3.42
N LEU A 20 -55.70 39.30 -3.47
CA LEU A 20 -56.27 39.89 -4.70
C LEU A 20 -55.54 41.18 -5.16
N PRO A 21 -55.32 42.22 -4.31
CA PRO A 21 -54.64 43.44 -4.74
C PRO A 21 -53.14 43.22 -5.06
N VAL A 22 -52.47 42.29 -4.36
CA VAL A 22 -51.06 41.97 -4.61
C VAL A 22 -50.88 41.23 -5.94
N ALA A 23 -51.77 40.29 -6.27
CA ALA A 23 -51.73 39.60 -7.55
C ALA A 23 -52.03 40.53 -8.73
N THR A 24 -52.98 41.48 -8.59
CA THR A 24 -53.29 42.47 -9.63
C THR A 24 -52.18 43.53 -9.80
N GLY A 25 -51.48 43.89 -8.72
CA GLY A 25 -50.36 44.83 -8.79
C GLY A 25 -49.12 44.23 -9.45
N VAL A 26 -48.80 42.97 -9.16
CA VAL A 26 -47.69 42.26 -9.81
C VAL A 26 -48.02 41.96 -11.27
N GLY A 27 -49.26 41.58 -11.58
CA GLY A 27 -49.70 41.33 -12.97
C GLY A 27 -49.63 42.57 -13.85
N THR A 28 -50.07 43.74 -13.34
CA THR A 28 -50.03 45.00 -14.11
C THR A 28 -48.61 45.55 -14.26
N ALA A 29 -47.75 45.39 -13.25
CA ALA A 29 -46.34 45.79 -13.34
C ALA A 29 -45.54 44.93 -14.33
N VAL A 30 -45.81 43.62 -14.42
CA VAL A 30 -45.14 42.71 -15.36
C VAL A 30 -45.58 42.97 -16.81
N VAL A 31 -46.86 43.23 -17.03
CA VAL A 31 -47.37 43.54 -18.38
C VAL A 31 -46.90 44.92 -18.84
N ALA A 32 -46.93 45.95 -17.98
CA ALA A 32 -46.46 47.29 -18.32
C ALA A 32 -44.92 47.34 -18.55
N GLY A 33 -44.15 46.61 -17.72
CA GLY A 33 -42.71 46.47 -17.88
C GLY A 33 -42.32 45.73 -19.16
N GLY A 34 -43.06 44.67 -19.51
CA GLY A 34 -42.85 43.90 -20.75
C GLY A 34 -43.13 44.70 -22.02
N THR A 35 -44.19 45.53 -22.02
CA THR A 35 -44.54 46.34 -23.20
C THR A 35 -43.62 47.55 -23.41
N TRP A 36 -43.04 48.10 -22.33
CA TRP A 36 -42.11 49.22 -22.41
C TRP A 36 -40.70 48.78 -22.86
N PHE A 37 -40.31 47.53 -22.58
CA PHE A 37 -39.00 46.97 -22.96
C PHE A 37 -38.95 46.40 -24.39
N ALA A 38 -40.11 46.09 -24.99
CA ALA A 38 -40.18 45.37 -26.27
C ALA A 38 -40.01 46.25 -27.53
N THR A 39 -40.08 47.59 -27.43
CA THR A 39 -40.25 48.44 -28.62
C THR A 39 -39.03 49.28 -29.05
N ARG A 40 -37.85 49.20 -28.40
CA ARG A 40 -36.72 50.05 -28.84
C ARG A 40 -35.33 49.44 -28.89
N SER A 41 -34.99 48.32 -28.24
CA SER A 41 -33.63 47.77 -28.36
C SER A 41 -33.51 46.28 -27.98
N TRP A 42 -33.82 45.38 -28.92
CA TRP A 42 -33.50 43.95 -28.80
C TRP A 42 -31.99 43.71 -28.55
N ILE A 43 -31.14 44.64 -28.99
CA ILE A 43 -29.70 44.66 -28.74
C ILE A 43 -29.38 44.81 -27.25
N VAL A 44 -30.15 45.61 -26.50
CA VAL A 44 -29.96 45.80 -25.05
C VAL A 44 -30.36 44.53 -24.29
N ALA A 45 -31.41 43.83 -24.73
CA ALA A 45 -31.80 42.55 -24.14
C ALA A 45 -30.70 41.48 -24.32
N ILE A 46 -30.06 41.42 -25.49
CA ILE A 46 -28.94 40.51 -25.74
C ILE A 46 -27.72 40.88 -24.89
N ALA A 47 -27.38 42.17 -24.79
CA ALA A 47 -26.27 42.64 -23.96
C ALA A 47 -26.45 42.31 -22.48
N VAL A 48 -27.67 42.47 -21.95
CA VAL A 48 -28.00 42.13 -20.56
C VAL A 48 -27.94 40.61 -20.33
N ALA A 49 -28.44 39.80 -21.27
CA ALA A 49 -28.37 38.34 -21.18
C ALA A 49 -26.91 37.84 -21.18
N LEU A 50 -26.04 38.42 -22.03
CA LEU A 50 -24.61 38.11 -22.05
C LEU A 50 -23.89 38.51 -20.76
N ALA A 51 -24.22 39.67 -20.20
CA ALA A 51 -23.66 40.12 -18.93
C ALA A 51 -24.05 39.18 -17.76
N ILE A 52 -25.31 38.74 -17.72
CA ILE A 52 -25.78 37.77 -16.71
C ILE A 52 -25.07 36.42 -16.90
N ALA A 53 -24.93 35.93 -18.14
CA ALA A 53 -24.22 34.69 -18.43
C ALA A 53 -22.74 34.75 -18.01
N LEU A 54 -22.06 35.88 -18.24
CA LEU A 54 -20.69 36.11 -17.80
C LEU A 54 -20.57 36.10 -16.27
N VAL A 55 -21.49 36.75 -15.56
CA VAL A 55 -21.52 36.76 -14.09
C VAL A 55 -21.77 35.35 -13.54
N VAL A 56 -22.67 34.58 -14.13
CA VAL A 56 -22.92 33.19 -13.74
C VAL A 56 -21.68 32.31 -14.00
N LEU A 57 -21.01 32.49 -15.14
CA LEU A 57 -19.77 31.78 -15.47
C LEU A 57 -18.65 32.10 -14.46
N ILE A 58 -18.48 33.38 -14.10
CA ILE A 58 -17.52 33.81 -13.08
C ILE A 58 -17.89 33.24 -11.71
N LEU A 59 -19.17 33.20 -11.35
CA LEU A 59 -19.62 32.60 -10.08
C LEU A 59 -19.40 31.09 -10.03
N ILE A 60 -19.58 30.38 -11.15
CA ILE A 60 -19.27 28.94 -11.27
C ILE A 60 -17.76 28.74 -11.14
N LEU A 61 -16.94 29.53 -11.83
CA LEU A 61 -15.48 29.45 -11.77
C LEU A 61 -14.94 29.77 -10.36
N LEU A 62 -15.50 30.78 -9.69
CA LEU A 62 -15.19 31.11 -8.31
C LEU A 62 -15.69 30.03 -7.33
N ARG A 63 -16.78 29.31 -7.65
CA ARG A 63 -17.23 28.16 -6.87
C ARG A 63 -16.33 26.96 -7.04
N THR A 64 -15.82 26.67 -8.23
CA THR A 64 -14.90 25.55 -8.47
C THR A 64 -13.52 25.81 -7.88
N LEU A 65 -13.05 27.07 -7.88
CA LEU A 65 -11.79 27.45 -7.23
C LEU A 65 -11.91 27.56 -5.71
N ARG A 66 -13.10 27.87 -5.17
CA ARG A 66 -13.35 27.90 -3.72
C ARG A 66 -13.92 26.59 -3.16
N SER A 67 -14.31 25.63 -4.00
CA SER A 67 -14.79 24.31 -3.53
C SER A 67 -13.65 23.45 -3.01
N GLU A 68 -12.40 23.72 -3.43
CA GLU A 68 -11.22 23.08 -2.84
C GLU A 68 -10.98 23.51 -1.38
N GLU A 69 -11.59 24.60 -0.90
CA GLU A 69 -11.45 25.09 0.49
C GLU A 69 -12.72 24.93 1.35
N ARG A 70 -13.83 24.42 0.79
CA ARG A 70 -15.16 24.49 1.45
C ARG A 70 -15.80 23.17 1.87
N ASP A 71 -15.13 22.04 1.68
CA ASP A 71 -15.66 20.74 2.14
C ASP A 71 -15.16 20.33 3.54
N GLU A 72 -14.31 21.12 4.20
CA GLU A 72 -13.86 20.84 5.58
C GLU A 72 -14.59 21.60 6.69
N ARG A 73 -15.64 22.39 6.40
CA ARG A 73 -16.26 23.27 7.42
C ARG A 73 -17.75 23.11 7.68
N LEU A 74 -18.41 22.04 7.21
CA LEU A 74 -19.86 21.88 7.42
C LEU A 74 -20.33 20.57 8.07
N VAL A 75 -19.44 19.78 8.68
CA VAL A 75 -19.83 18.81 9.72
C VAL A 75 -18.80 18.87 10.86
N GLY A 76 -19.15 19.55 11.95
CA GLY A 76 -18.34 19.55 13.19
C GLY A 76 -17.86 20.93 13.68
N GLY A 77 -18.78 21.88 13.86
CA GLY A 77 -18.58 22.97 14.82
C GLY A 77 -19.55 22.72 15.97
N LEU A 78 -19.09 22.36 17.18
CA LEU A 78 -18.80 23.37 18.20
C LEU A 78 -17.83 22.89 19.32
N GLU A 79 -17.15 21.75 19.20
CA GLU A 79 -16.23 21.27 20.25
C GLU A 79 -14.75 21.16 19.83
N GLY A 80 -14.43 21.20 18.53
CA GLY A 80 -13.07 20.95 18.02
C GLY A 80 -12.13 22.17 17.90
N ALA A 81 -12.60 23.39 18.17
CA ALA A 81 -11.82 24.61 17.89
C ALA A 81 -10.72 24.90 18.93
N ARG A 82 -10.87 24.46 20.19
CA ARG A 82 -9.81 24.63 21.22
C ARG A 82 -8.75 23.53 21.17
N SER A 83 -9.08 22.34 20.67
CA SER A 83 -8.12 21.22 20.60
C SER A 83 -7.26 21.22 19.33
N ARG A 84 -7.67 21.95 18.27
CA ARG A 84 -6.92 22.00 17.00
C ARG A 84 -5.76 23.00 16.97
N GLU A 85 -5.78 24.07 17.77
CA GLU A 85 -4.66 25.02 17.81
C GLU A 85 -3.49 24.52 18.67
N VAL A 86 -3.76 23.68 19.68
CA VAL A 86 -2.71 23.06 20.50
C VAL A 86 -1.99 21.92 19.73
N ASN A 87 -2.71 21.12 18.92
CA ASN A 87 -2.11 20.00 18.17
C ASN A 87 -1.41 20.38 16.85
N LYS A 88 -1.66 21.57 16.28
CA LYS A 88 -1.07 21.95 14.99
C LYS A 88 0.42 22.29 15.08
N GLY A 89 0.89 22.73 16.27
CA GLY A 89 2.30 23.05 16.51
C GLY A 89 3.21 21.83 16.75
N GLU A 90 2.65 20.70 17.17
CA GLU A 90 3.42 19.50 17.58
C GLU A 90 3.42 18.39 16.51
N ILE A 91 2.43 18.39 15.61
CA ILE A 91 2.36 17.47 14.45
C ILE A 91 3.27 17.96 13.29
N ASP A 92 3.49 19.26 13.14
CA ASP A 92 4.34 19.82 12.08
C ASP A 92 5.85 19.61 12.32
N SER A 93 6.29 19.45 13.58
CA SER A 93 7.69 19.14 13.90
C SER A 93 8.06 17.68 13.62
N SER A 94 7.08 16.79 13.75
CA SER A 94 7.20 15.33 13.63
C SER A 94 7.41 14.85 12.19
N GLY A 95 6.60 15.35 11.25
CA GLY A 95 6.73 15.01 9.82
C GLY A 95 7.91 15.66 9.11
N SER A 96 8.66 16.53 9.80
CA SER A 96 9.76 17.30 9.20
C SER A 96 10.90 16.42 8.71
N GLY A 97 11.22 15.33 9.42
CA GLY A 97 12.31 14.41 9.08
C GLY A 97 12.02 13.57 7.84
N ILE A 98 10.81 13.01 7.72
CA ILE A 98 10.40 12.25 6.53
C ILE A 98 10.31 13.16 5.31
N ARG A 99 9.78 14.37 5.52
CA ARG A 99 9.66 15.35 4.43
C ARG A 99 11.02 15.81 3.93
N SER A 100 11.97 16.10 4.82
CA SER A 100 13.31 16.53 4.42
C SER A 100 14.07 15.40 3.70
N GLU A 101 13.99 14.16 4.20
CA GLU A 101 14.59 12.99 3.55
C GLU A 101 13.98 12.74 2.16
N PHE A 102 12.66 12.88 2.03
CA PHE A 102 11.94 12.75 0.77
C PHE A 102 12.31 13.84 -0.22
N GLU A 103 12.29 15.10 0.21
CA GLU A 103 12.66 16.23 -0.64
C GLU A 103 14.13 16.13 -1.09
N ALA A 104 15.04 15.65 -0.23
CA ALA A 104 16.42 15.36 -0.60
C ALA A 104 16.52 14.26 -1.68
N ALA A 105 15.80 13.15 -1.52
CA ALA A 105 15.81 12.07 -2.52
C ALA A 105 15.24 12.50 -3.87
N ILE A 106 14.18 13.32 -3.86
CA ILE A 106 13.62 13.90 -5.09
C ILE A 106 14.59 14.91 -5.72
N GLY A 107 15.30 15.69 -4.91
CA GLY A 107 16.37 16.59 -5.35
C GLY A 107 17.47 15.82 -6.08
N ASP A 108 17.91 14.70 -5.51
CA ASP A 108 18.91 13.80 -6.10
C ASP A 108 18.47 13.24 -7.46
N ILE A 109 17.21 12.79 -7.58
CA ILE A 109 16.66 12.32 -8.86
C ILE A 109 16.65 13.46 -9.89
N ARG A 110 16.19 14.65 -9.51
CA ARG A 110 16.11 15.82 -10.40
C ARG A 110 17.49 16.34 -10.83
N GLY A 111 18.50 16.23 -9.96
CA GLY A 111 19.88 16.60 -10.24
C GLY A 111 20.63 15.58 -11.10
N SER A 112 20.12 14.35 -11.20
CA SER A 112 20.69 13.32 -12.06
C SER A 112 20.48 13.59 -13.55
N ARG A 113 21.16 12.82 -14.41
CA ARG A 113 21.00 12.90 -15.88
C ARG A 113 19.57 12.64 -16.37
N LEU A 114 18.72 12.03 -15.54
CA LEU A 114 17.31 11.78 -15.85
C LEU A 114 16.44 13.04 -15.71
N GLY A 115 16.93 14.07 -15.01
CA GLY A 115 16.22 15.32 -14.78
C GLY A 115 14.87 15.12 -14.07
N ALA A 116 13.95 16.07 -14.25
CA ALA A 116 12.59 15.99 -13.70
C ALA A 116 11.79 14.80 -14.24
N SER A 117 12.09 14.33 -15.46
CA SER A 117 11.44 13.18 -16.10
C SER A 117 11.77 11.85 -15.42
N GLY A 118 12.91 11.77 -14.71
CA GLY A 118 13.32 10.57 -13.97
C GLY A 118 12.30 10.11 -12.92
N LEU A 119 11.49 11.03 -12.38
CA LEU A 119 10.44 10.73 -11.41
C LEU A 119 9.35 9.80 -11.97
N HIS A 120 9.09 9.87 -13.28
CA HIS A 120 8.08 9.06 -13.95
C HIS A 120 8.65 7.86 -14.71
N GLN A 121 9.94 7.89 -15.05
CA GLN A 121 10.60 6.80 -15.79
C GLN A 121 10.96 5.61 -14.89
N LEU A 122 11.27 5.86 -13.62
CA LEU A 122 11.61 4.80 -12.68
C LEU A 122 10.36 4.27 -11.97
N PRO A 123 10.20 2.94 -11.86
CA PRO A 123 9.15 2.31 -11.08
C PRO A 123 9.35 2.58 -9.59
N TRP A 124 8.27 2.89 -8.86
CA TRP A 124 8.31 3.16 -7.43
C TRP A 124 7.73 1.96 -6.66
N TRP A 125 8.51 1.44 -5.72
CA TRP A 125 8.17 0.27 -4.90
C TRP A 125 8.17 0.63 -3.43
N LEU A 126 7.08 0.29 -2.73
CA LEU A 126 6.93 0.52 -1.30
C LEU A 126 7.07 -0.80 -0.55
N PHE A 127 7.92 -0.85 0.47
CA PHE A 127 8.12 -2.04 1.31
C PHE A 127 7.45 -1.83 2.66
N LEU A 128 6.65 -2.81 3.11
CA LEU A 128 5.87 -2.74 4.34
C LEU A 128 5.96 -4.06 5.12
N GLY A 129 5.90 -4.00 6.45
CA GLY A 129 5.90 -5.17 7.32
C GLY A 129 6.45 -4.87 8.71
N SER A 130 6.23 -5.75 9.68
CA SER A 130 6.66 -5.55 11.09
C SER A 130 8.16 -5.33 11.23
N ASN A 131 8.58 -4.83 12.39
CA ASN A 131 10.00 -4.75 12.73
C ASN A 131 10.65 -6.14 12.70
N GLY A 132 11.85 -6.25 12.14
CA GLY A 132 12.57 -7.54 12.03
C GLY A 132 12.04 -8.50 10.96
N SER A 133 11.01 -8.14 10.19
CA SER A 133 10.46 -8.96 9.09
C SER A 133 11.38 -9.09 7.85
N GLY A 134 12.59 -8.53 7.89
CA GLY A 134 13.58 -8.70 6.83
C GLY A 134 13.49 -7.72 5.66
N LYS A 135 12.68 -6.65 5.71
CA LYS A 135 12.56 -5.62 4.65
C LYS A 135 13.90 -5.10 4.13
N THR A 136 14.69 -4.48 5.00
CA THR A 136 16.01 -3.92 4.62
C THR A 136 17.00 -5.00 4.19
N ALA A 137 16.90 -6.20 4.76
CA ALA A 137 17.76 -7.32 4.38
C ALA A 137 17.42 -7.81 2.96
N LEU A 138 16.13 -7.90 2.64
CA LEU A 138 15.60 -8.24 1.32
C LEU A 138 16.07 -7.24 0.25
N ILE A 139 15.94 -5.94 0.51
CA ILE A 139 16.37 -4.89 -0.42
C ILE A 139 17.88 -4.97 -0.67
N ARG A 140 18.67 -5.23 0.37
CA ARG A 140 20.13 -5.36 0.25
C ARG A 140 20.58 -6.63 -0.46
N SER A 141 19.81 -7.71 -0.38
CA SER A 141 20.11 -8.97 -1.08
C SER A 141 19.51 -9.06 -2.48
N ALA A 142 18.67 -8.10 -2.88
CA ALA A 142 17.98 -8.12 -4.16
C ALA A 142 18.88 -7.90 -5.39
N GLY A 143 20.18 -7.64 -5.20
CA GLY A 143 21.14 -7.48 -6.30
C GLY A 143 21.01 -6.16 -7.07
N LEU A 144 20.41 -5.15 -6.45
CA LEU A 144 20.10 -3.87 -7.08
C LEU A 144 21.36 -3.07 -7.40
N GLU A 145 21.42 -2.54 -8.62
CA GLU A 145 22.50 -1.64 -9.05
C GLU A 145 22.26 -0.23 -8.52
N VAL A 146 23.02 0.12 -7.48
CA VAL A 146 22.96 1.43 -6.83
C VAL A 146 24.13 2.27 -7.38
N PRO A 147 23.86 3.41 -8.04
CA PRO A 147 24.91 4.33 -8.45
C PRO A 147 25.80 4.75 -7.28
N ALA A 148 27.10 4.92 -7.53
CA ALA A 148 28.07 5.29 -6.50
C ALA A 148 27.67 6.57 -5.76
N GLU A 149 27.05 7.52 -6.46
CA GLU A 149 26.52 8.78 -5.93
C GLU A 149 25.46 8.56 -4.84
N PHE A 150 24.64 7.51 -4.98
CA PHE A 150 23.55 7.17 -4.06
C PHE A 150 23.90 6.04 -3.08
N ALA A 151 25.13 5.54 -3.09
CA ALA A 151 25.58 4.46 -2.20
C ALA A 151 25.42 4.82 -0.71
N HIS A 152 25.45 6.10 -0.36
CA HIS A 152 25.21 6.58 1.00
C HIS A 152 23.79 6.27 1.50
N ARG A 153 22.78 6.28 0.61
CA ARG A 153 21.37 5.97 0.94
C ARG A 153 21.13 4.49 1.29
N MET A 154 22.03 3.59 0.88
CA MET A 154 21.98 2.16 1.23
C MET A 154 22.62 1.82 2.59
N ARG A 155 23.41 2.74 3.16
CA ARG A 155 24.28 2.50 4.32
C ARG A 155 23.58 2.65 5.67
N ALA A 156 22.32 3.07 5.72
CA ALA A 156 21.62 3.26 6.99
C ALA A 156 21.45 1.94 7.75
N GLY A 157 21.85 1.93 9.04
CA GLY A 157 21.51 0.86 10.00
C GLY A 157 20.01 0.80 10.27
N ALA A 158 19.58 0.33 11.44
CA ALA A 158 18.17 0.17 11.79
C ALA A 158 17.28 1.32 11.25
N THR A 159 16.27 0.97 10.44
CA THR A 159 15.37 1.89 9.72
C THR A 159 14.38 2.53 10.70
N ASN A 160 14.88 3.39 11.59
CA ASN A 160 14.05 4.18 12.52
C ASN A 160 13.36 5.34 11.79
N THR A 161 13.88 5.73 10.62
CA THR A 161 13.29 6.69 9.69
C THR A 161 13.09 6.02 8.34
N CYS A 162 12.05 6.43 7.59
CA CYS A 162 11.83 5.92 6.24
C CYS A 162 13.02 6.25 5.35
N SER A 163 13.64 5.22 4.76
CA SER A 163 14.80 5.38 3.89
C SER A 163 14.42 5.20 2.42
N ILE A 164 14.89 6.12 1.58
CA ILE A 164 14.58 6.15 0.16
C ILE A 164 15.86 5.76 -0.59
N ILE A 165 15.79 4.64 -1.29
CA ILE A 165 16.90 4.04 -2.02
C ILE A 165 16.69 4.28 -3.51
N LEU A 166 17.67 4.93 -4.11
CA LEU A 166 17.71 5.24 -5.54
C LEU A 166 18.60 4.22 -6.26
N THR A 167 18.06 3.58 -7.29
CA THR A 167 18.78 2.57 -8.10
C THR A 167 18.62 2.88 -9.57
N ASN A 168 19.40 2.22 -10.43
CA ASN A 168 19.23 2.32 -11.89
C ASN A 168 17.90 1.74 -12.39
N GLN A 169 17.22 0.94 -11.56
CA GLN A 169 16.07 0.12 -11.96
C GLN A 169 14.77 0.62 -11.34
N ALA A 170 14.82 1.25 -10.17
CA ALA A 170 13.66 1.58 -9.35
C ALA A 170 13.99 2.62 -8.26
N VAL A 171 12.94 3.28 -7.77
CA VAL A 171 12.95 4.00 -6.48
C VAL A 171 12.28 3.10 -5.44
N ILE A 172 12.99 2.83 -4.34
CA ILE A 172 12.53 1.92 -3.29
C ILE A 172 12.35 2.71 -2.00
N PHE A 173 11.18 2.54 -1.39
CA PHE A 173 10.84 3.11 -0.09
C PHE A 173 10.88 1.99 0.96
N ASP A 174 11.94 1.96 1.78
CA ASP A 174 12.05 1.07 2.94
C ASP A 174 11.44 1.76 4.16
N THR A 175 10.29 1.27 4.60
CA THR A 175 9.58 1.86 5.75
C THR A 175 10.06 1.29 7.08
N PRO A 176 9.98 2.05 8.18
CA PRO A 176 10.10 1.50 9.53
C PRO A 176 9.01 0.44 9.76
N GLY A 177 9.27 -0.54 10.62
CA GLY A 177 8.24 -1.54 10.96
C GLY A 177 7.12 -0.99 11.85
N GLU A 178 7.34 0.12 12.54
CA GLU A 178 6.30 0.84 13.29
C GLU A 178 5.16 1.33 12.39
N PHE A 179 5.47 1.61 11.12
CA PHE A 179 4.44 1.95 10.13
C PHE A 179 3.47 0.79 9.95
N PHE A 180 3.89 -0.46 10.15
CA PHE A 180 3.00 -1.62 10.13
C PHE A 180 2.36 -1.88 11.51
N ASP A 181 3.15 -1.82 12.58
CA ASP A 181 2.74 -2.35 13.90
C ASP A 181 1.74 -1.46 14.67
N SER A 182 1.51 -0.22 14.21
CA SER A 182 0.53 0.76 14.74
C SER A 182 0.99 1.51 15.99
N GLY A 183 1.53 2.72 15.78
CA GLY A 183 1.71 3.76 16.80
C GLY A 183 1.12 5.08 16.30
N GLU A 184 0.61 5.93 17.20
CA GLU A 184 -0.08 7.19 16.84
C GLU A 184 0.84 8.11 16.01
N GLN A 185 2.09 8.24 16.47
CA GLN A 185 3.16 8.95 15.78
C GLN A 185 3.49 8.34 14.41
N ALA A 186 3.71 7.03 14.38
CA ALA A 186 3.99 6.29 13.14
C ALA A 186 2.85 6.40 12.12
N SER A 187 1.60 6.60 12.58
CA SER A 187 0.44 6.83 11.71
C SER A 187 0.46 8.21 11.05
N ALA A 188 0.87 9.25 11.78
CA ALA A 188 1.02 10.60 11.21
C ALA A 188 2.14 10.64 10.16
N ASP A 189 3.27 10.01 10.46
CA ASP A 189 4.42 9.88 9.59
C ASP A 189 4.11 9.07 8.32
N TRP A 190 3.41 7.96 8.47
CA TRP A 190 2.89 7.16 7.36
C TRP A 190 1.96 7.97 6.44
N SER A 191 1.00 8.70 7.00
CA SER A 191 0.10 9.55 6.21
C SER A 191 0.85 10.66 5.47
N THR A 192 1.94 11.17 6.07
CA THR A 192 2.81 12.18 5.45
C THR A 192 3.57 11.60 4.27
N LEU A 193 4.14 10.39 4.42
CA LEU A 193 4.76 9.67 3.32
C LEU A 193 3.79 9.47 2.15
N LEU A 194 2.58 8.97 2.41
CA LEU A 194 1.58 8.72 1.35
C LEU A 194 1.18 10.02 0.61
N ARG A 195 1.02 11.13 1.35
CA ARG A 195 0.76 12.45 0.73
C ARG A 195 1.92 12.92 -0.14
N LEU A 196 3.16 12.70 0.29
CA LEU A 196 4.35 13.04 -0.50
C LEU A 196 4.45 12.20 -1.77
N LEU A 197 4.17 10.89 -1.67
CA LEU A 197 4.09 9.99 -2.83
C LEU A 197 3.07 10.49 -3.84
N ARG A 198 1.84 10.77 -3.40
CA ARG A 198 0.77 11.31 -4.27
C ARG A 198 1.17 12.63 -4.93
N LYS A 199 1.77 13.54 -4.17
CA LYS A 199 2.17 14.87 -4.65
C LYS A 199 3.25 14.81 -5.73
N HIS A 200 4.25 13.94 -5.57
CA HIS A 200 5.42 13.92 -6.45
C HIS A 200 5.32 12.93 -7.61
N ARG A 201 4.37 12.00 -7.57
CA ARG A 201 4.06 11.06 -8.66
C ARG A 201 2.65 11.28 -9.18
N SER A 202 2.28 12.52 -9.50
CA SER A 202 0.96 12.85 -10.03
C SER A 202 0.77 12.22 -11.42
N GLY A 203 -0.07 11.19 -11.51
CA GLY A 203 -0.46 10.56 -12.79
C GLY A 203 -0.07 9.10 -12.98
N GLY A 204 0.55 8.42 -12.01
CA GLY A 204 0.82 6.98 -12.12
C GLY A 204 0.79 6.27 -10.77
N PRO A 205 0.24 5.03 -10.70
CA PRO A 205 0.25 4.24 -9.47
C PRO A 205 1.69 3.92 -9.02
N LEU A 206 1.83 3.47 -7.77
CA LEU A 206 3.01 2.70 -7.38
C LEU A 206 3.04 1.40 -8.21
N GLU A 207 4.23 0.93 -8.59
CA GLU A 207 4.31 -0.33 -9.34
C GLU A 207 4.02 -1.55 -8.49
N GLY A 208 4.16 -1.42 -7.17
CA GLY A 208 3.75 -2.45 -6.25
C GLY A 208 4.06 -2.13 -4.80
N LEU A 209 3.29 -2.79 -3.94
CA LEU A 209 3.51 -2.84 -2.51
C LEU A 209 4.08 -4.21 -2.16
N VAL A 210 5.31 -4.25 -1.68
CA VAL A 210 5.96 -5.47 -1.19
C VAL A 210 5.72 -5.58 0.30
N VAL A 211 5.05 -6.65 0.72
CA VAL A 211 4.70 -6.88 2.13
C VAL A 211 5.48 -8.07 2.65
N THR A 212 6.33 -7.85 3.64
CA THR A 212 7.20 -8.90 4.18
C THR A 212 6.61 -9.54 5.43
N LEU A 213 6.57 -10.86 5.45
CA LEU A 213 6.22 -11.68 6.61
C LEU A 213 7.42 -12.56 6.98
N SER A 214 7.89 -12.51 8.22
CA SER A 214 8.99 -13.39 8.66
C SER A 214 8.49 -14.82 8.87
N ALA A 215 9.17 -15.81 8.31
CA ALA A 215 8.89 -17.22 8.57
C ALA A 215 9.00 -17.56 10.07
N ALA A 216 10.01 -17.01 10.76
CA ALA A 216 10.15 -17.22 12.21
C ALA A 216 9.00 -16.60 13.03
N SER A 217 8.57 -15.39 12.67
CA SER A 217 7.41 -14.78 13.30
C SER A 217 6.14 -15.58 13.01
N LEU A 218 5.92 -15.99 11.77
CA LEU A 218 4.76 -16.80 11.39
C LEU A 218 4.70 -18.10 12.21
N SER A 219 5.81 -18.82 12.34
CA SER A 219 5.87 -20.10 13.06
C SER A 219 5.61 -19.98 14.56
N THR A 220 6.01 -18.88 15.21
CA THR A 220 5.94 -18.71 16.67
C THR A 220 4.73 -17.92 17.17
N THR A 221 4.14 -17.07 16.31
CA THR A 221 3.01 -16.20 16.66
C THR A 221 1.72 -17.00 16.80
N SER A 222 0.90 -16.75 17.83
CA SER A 222 -0.37 -17.47 18.01
C SER A 222 -1.38 -17.23 16.88
N LEU A 223 -2.32 -18.14 16.67
CA LEU A 223 -3.30 -18.04 15.57
C LEU A 223 -4.13 -16.75 15.64
N LEU A 224 -4.57 -16.34 16.83
CA LEU A 224 -5.32 -15.09 17.04
C LEU A 224 -4.48 -13.85 16.69
N GLN A 225 -3.19 -13.87 17.03
CA GLN A 225 -2.29 -12.77 16.68
C GLN A 225 -2.02 -12.72 15.16
N LEU A 226 -1.97 -13.87 14.48
CA LEU A 226 -1.84 -13.92 13.01
C LEU A 226 -3.07 -13.30 12.32
N GLU A 227 -4.27 -13.51 12.85
CA GLU A 227 -5.45 -12.80 12.34
C GLU A 227 -5.32 -11.29 12.48
N GLU A 228 -4.84 -10.80 13.63
CA GLU A 228 -4.63 -9.36 13.84
C GLU A 228 -3.53 -8.79 12.96
N VAL A 229 -2.47 -9.56 12.65
CA VAL A 229 -1.49 -9.20 11.62
C VAL A 229 -2.18 -9.00 10.27
N GLY A 230 -3.09 -9.91 9.89
CA GLY A 230 -3.88 -9.79 8.66
C GLY A 230 -4.80 -8.57 8.66
N ARG A 231 -5.49 -8.28 9.76
CA ARG A 231 -6.34 -7.08 9.89
C ARG A 231 -5.54 -5.78 9.83
N ARG A 232 -4.36 -5.74 10.47
CA ARG A 232 -3.42 -4.60 10.36
C ARG A 232 -2.98 -4.40 8.91
N MET A 233 -2.63 -5.48 8.23
CA MET A 233 -2.26 -5.45 6.82
C MET A 233 -3.39 -4.92 5.94
N ARG A 234 -4.63 -5.37 6.15
CA ARG A 234 -5.82 -4.84 5.48
C ARG A 234 -5.98 -3.34 5.67
N ARG A 235 -5.86 -2.83 6.91
CA ARG A 235 -5.94 -1.39 7.21
C ARG A 235 -4.91 -0.61 6.40
N ARG A 236 -3.66 -1.09 6.34
CA ARG A 236 -2.60 -0.42 5.56
C ARG A 236 -2.87 -0.46 4.05
N PHE A 237 -3.48 -1.51 3.52
CA PHE A 237 -3.86 -1.57 2.11
C PHE A 237 -4.90 -0.52 1.78
N ASN A 238 -5.95 -0.42 2.60
CA ASN A 238 -6.99 0.60 2.43
C ASN A 238 -6.37 2.01 2.49
N GLU A 239 -5.53 2.29 3.49
CA GLU A 239 -4.87 3.61 3.60
C GLU A 239 -4.01 3.98 2.37
N VAL A 240 -3.31 3.00 1.78
CA VAL A 240 -2.55 3.22 0.53
C VAL A 240 -3.49 3.56 -0.62
N VAL A 241 -4.57 2.79 -0.79
CA VAL A 241 -5.55 3.02 -1.86
C VAL A 241 -6.25 4.38 -1.66
N ASP A 242 -6.69 4.69 -0.45
CA ASP A 242 -7.37 5.94 -0.12
C ASP A 242 -6.47 7.17 -0.37
N ALA A 243 -5.20 7.07 0.03
CA ALA A 243 -4.27 8.18 -0.11
C ALA A 243 -3.84 8.39 -1.57
N LEU A 244 -3.55 7.31 -2.29
CA LEU A 244 -3.00 7.38 -3.65
C LEU A 244 -4.08 7.47 -4.74
N GLY A 245 -5.27 6.93 -4.48
CA GLY A 245 -6.40 6.88 -5.41
C GLY A 245 -6.25 5.82 -6.51
N PHE A 246 -5.38 4.82 -6.32
CA PHE A 246 -5.13 3.75 -7.29
C PHE A 246 -5.00 2.39 -6.61
N ASP A 247 -5.45 1.35 -7.30
CA ASP A 247 -5.20 -0.02 -6.90
C ASP A 247 -3.75 -0.41 -7.15
N VAL A 248 -3.03 -0.69 -6.07
CA VAL A 248 -1.62 -1.09 -6.12
C VAL A 248 -1.52 -2.61 -6.06
N PRO A 249 -0.77 -3.26 -6.97
CA PRO A 249 -0.54 -4.70 -6.89
C PRO A 249 0.31 -5.04 -5.66
N ILE A 250 -0.11 -6.06 -4.91
CA ILE A 250 0.48 -6.45 -3.63
C ILE A 250 1.26 -7.75 -3.78
N TYR A 251 2.53 -7.71 -3.38
CA TYR A 251 3.45 -8.84 -3.42
C TYR A 251 3.71 -9.28 -1.98
N VAL A 252 3.22 -10.44 -1.59
CA VAL A 252 3.49 -10.99 -0.25
C VAL A 252 4.78 -11.79 -0.32
N VAL A 253 5.75 -11.44 0.51
CA VAL A 253 7.06 -12.09 0.55
C VAL A 253 7.30 -12.67 1.94
N VAL A 254 7.33 -13.99 2.03
CA VAL A 254 7.72 -14.72 3.24
C VAL A 254 9.25 -14.76 3.31
N THR A 255 9.82 -13.93 4.17
CA THR A 255 11.27 -13.81 4.37
C THR A 255 11.77 -14.79 5.43
N GLN A 256 13.10 -14.89 5.55
CA GLN A 256 13.76 -15.70 6.59
C GLN A 256 13.38 -17.19 6.51
N ILE A 257 13.10 -17.70 5.30
CA ILE A 257 12.79 -19.11 5.11
C ILE A 257 14.00 -20.02 5.42
N ASP A 258 15.22 -19.47 5.50
CA ASP A 258 16.39 -20.15 6.08
C ASP A 258 16.18 -20.60 7.52
N ARG A 259 15.21 -20.03 8.22
CA ARG A 259 14.83 -20.48 9.54
C ARG A 259 13.92 -21.70 9.49
N VAL A 260 13.32 -22.06 8.36
CA VAL A 260 12.51 -23.27 8.23
C VAL A 260 13.43 -24.48 8.16
N GLN A 261 13.17 -25.50 8.98
CA GLN A 261 13.97 -26.71 9.00
C GLN A 261 13.99 -27.38 7.61
N GLY A 262 15.18 -27.76 7.15
CA GLY A 262 15.38 -28.42 5.86
C GLY A 262 15.58 -27.48 4.67
N PHE A 263 15.27 -26.17 4.80
CA PHE A 263 15.47 -25.22 3.69
C PHE A 263 16.95 -25.07 3.31
N LEU A 264 17.85 -24.98 4.31
CA LEU A 264 19.28 -24.81 4.06
C LEU A 264 19.87 -26.03 3.35
N GLU A 265 19.48 -27.23 3.77
CA GLU A 265 19.86 -28.46 3.09
C GLU A 265 19.29 -28.51 1.67
N PHE A 266 18.05 -28.08 1.47
CA PHE A 266 17.41 -28.04 0.15
C PHE A 266 18.14 -27.09 -0.81
N ILE A 267 18.33 -25.82 -0.41
CA ILE A 267 18.92 -24.79 -1.29
C ILE A 267 20.41 -25.05 -1.60
N THR A 268 21.13 -25.72 -0.71
CA THR A 268 22.52 -26.11 -0.93
C THR A 268 22.67 -27.38 -1.79
N SER A 269 21.59 -28.14 -1.96
CA SER A 269 21.59 -29.38 -2.74
C SER A 269 21.10 -29.20 -4.18
N ILE A 270 20.46 -28.06 -4.49
CA ILE A 270 20.08 -27.70 -5.87
C ILE A 270 21.22 -26.95 -6.59
N ALA A 271 21.18 -26.97 -7.92
CA ALA A 271 22.14 -26.24 -8.74
C ALA A 271 22.08 -24.71 -8.49
N PRO A 272 23.21 -23.99 -8.48
CA PRO A 272 23.24 -22.53 -8.28
C PRO A 272 22.42 -21.73 -9.30
N GLU A 273 22.19 -22.27 -10.49
CA GLU A 273 21.35 -21.65 -11.51
C GLU A 273 19.88 -21.68 -11.11
N ARG A 274 19.42 -22.81 -10.54
CA ARG A 274 18.04 -22.98 -10.05
C ARG A 274 17.78 -22.14 -8.80
N SER A 275 18.78 -21.91 -7.96
CA SER A 275 18.61 -21.03 -6.79
C SER A 275 18.39 -19.54 -7.16
N ARG A 276 18.58 -19.16 -8.44
CA ARG A 276 18.25 -17.82 -8.96
C ARG A 276 16.83 -17.72 -9.49
N GLU A 277 16.11 -18.83 -9.60
CA GLU A 277 14.73 -18.86 -10.05
C GLU A 277 13.80 -18.36 -8.94
N VAL A 278 12.58 -17.99 -9.33
CA VAL A 278 11.63 -17.36 -8.42
C VAL A 278 10.93 -18.43 -7.59
N PHE A 279 11.32 -18.54 -6.32
CA PHE A 279 10.66 -19.47 -5.41
C PHE A 279 9.32 -18.91 -4.91
N GLY A 280 8.23 -19.28 -5.60
CA GLY A 280 6.88 -18.82 -5.26
C GLY A 280 5.88 -18.93 -6.40
N TRP A 281 4.86 -18.08 -6.34
CA TRP A 281 3.75 -18.03 -7.28
C TRP A 281 3.44 -16.59 -7.68
N THR A 282 3.21 -16.38 -8.99
CA THR A 282 2.80 -15.09 -9.54
C THR A 282 1.37 -15.21 -10.08
N ASN A 283 0.51 -14.29 -9.67
CA ASN A 283 -0.86 -14.19 -10.15
C ASN A 283 -0.92 -13.25 -11.36
N ASP A 284 -1.36 -13.75 -12.51
CA ASP A 284 -1.52 -12.96 -13.73
C ASP A 284 -2.88 -12.25 -13.83
N ARG A 285 -3.87 -12.64 -13.03
CA ARG A 285 -5.26 -12.14 -13.11
C ARG A 285 -5.62 -11.25 -11.94
N ARG A 286 -6.28 -10.12 -12.21
CA ARG A 286 -6.75 -9.20 -11.15
C ARG A 286 -7.90 -9.81 -10.34
N ASP A 287 -8.88 -10.39 -11.03
CA ASP A 287 -9.98 -11.11 -10.40
C ASP A 287 -9.63 -12.59 -10.26
N ILE A 288 -9.35 -12.98 -9.02
CA ILE A 288 -9.06 -14.36 -8.62
C ILE A 288 -10.17 -15.00 -7.79
N GLY A 289 -11.29 -14.28 -7.59
CA GLY A 289 -12.35 -14.68 -6.67
C GLY A 289 -11.83 -14.79 -5.23
N ASP A 290 -11.92 -15.99 -4.65
CA ASP A 290 -11.44 -16.25 -3.29
C ASP A 290 -9.90 -16.26 -3.23
N VAL A 291 -9.33 -15.21 -2.65
CA VAL A 291 -7.88 -15.04 -2.46
C VAL A 291 -7.28 -16.13 -1.58
N ALA A 292 -8.01 -16.63 -0.57
CA ALA A 292 -7.52 -17.74 0.25
C ALA A 292 -7.47 -19.05 -0.54
N GLN A 293 -8.43 -19.28 -1.44
CA GLN A 293 -8.37 -20.42 -2.35
C GLN A 293 -7.25 -20.27 -3.38
N ALA A 294 -7.01 -19.06 -3.89
CA ALA A 294 -5.86 -18.79 -4.76
C ALA A 294 -4.54 -19.06 -4.04
N HIS A 295 -4.41 -18.63 -2.77
CA HIS A 295 -3.28 -18.94 -1.91
C HIS A 295 -3.06 -20.44 -1.76
N ARG A 296 -4.09 -21.22 -1.39
CA ARG A 296 -3.96 -22.69 -1.25
C ARG A 296 -3.51 -23.38 -2.54
N ARG A 297 -3.99 -22.91 -3.69
CA ARG A 297 -3.54 -23.43 -5.00
C ARG A 297 -2.08 -23.07 -5.26
N ALA A 298 -1.71 -21.82 -5.01
CA ALA A 298 -0.36 -21.31 -5.17
C ALA A 298 0.65 -22.09 -4.31
N THR A 299 0.37 -22.26 -3.02
CA THR A 299 1.26 -22.96 -2.10
C THR A 299 1.38 -24.45 -2.42
N ARG A 300 0.27 -25.10 -2.84
CA ARG A 300 0.32 -26.48 -3.32
C ARG A 300 1.25 -26.63 -4.52
N LEU A 301 1.19 -25.74 -5.51
CA LEU A 301 2.10 -25.80 -6.67
C LEU A 301 3.57 -25.70 -6.25
N VAL A 302 3.88 -24.82 -5.31
CA VAL A 302 5.25 -24.67 -4.78
C VAL A 302 5.69 -25.92 -4.03
N ILE A 303 4.82 -26.50 -3.19
CA ILE A 303 5.14 -27.72 -2.42
C ILE A 303 5.31 -28.94 -3.34
N ASP A 304 4.40 -29.14 -4.29
CA ASP A 304 4.46 -30.24 -5.26
C ASP A 304 5.76 -30.19 -6.07
N GLN A 305 6.23 -28.99 -6.39
CA GLN A 305 7.51 -28.78 -7.07
C GLN A 305 8.70 -29.14 -6.19
N VAL A 306 8.69 -28.75 -4.92
CA VAL A 306 9.73 -29.15 -3.95
C VAL A 306 9.76 -30.68 -3.83
N ASP A 307 8.60 -31.34 -3.72
CA ASP A 307 8.49 -32.80 -3.61
C ASP A 307 9.05 -33.54 -4.85
N GLN A 308 8.82 -33.00 -6.05
CA GLN A 308 9.39 -33.56 -7.28
C GLN A 308 10.92 -33.55 -7.28
N ILE A 309 11.53 -32.44 -6.85
CA ILE A 309 12.98 -32.28 -6.78
C ILE A 309 13.56 -33.15 -5.64
N LEU A 310 12.83 -33.22 -4.52
CA LEU A 310 13.27 -33.91 -3.31
C LEU A 310 13.61 -35.39 -3.56
N THR A 311 12.87 -36.07 -4.42
CA THR A 311 13.11 -37.49 -4.74
C THR A 311 14.53 -37.72 -5.29
N GLU A 312 15.00 -36.85 -6.18
CA GLU A 312 16.35 -36.94 -6.75
C GLU A 312 17.42 -36.56 -5.71
N LEU A 313 17.14 -35.55 -4.87
CA LEU A 313 18.07 -35.10 -3.83
C LEU A 313 18.29 -36.17 -2.76
N LEU A 314 17.24 -36.86 -2.32
CA LEU A 314 17.33 -37.88 -1.28
C LEU A 314 18.16 -39.10 -1.69
N VAL A 315 18.12 -39.49 -2.97
CA VAL A 315 18.95 -40.59 -3.50
C VAL A 315 20.44 -40.23 -3.49
N ARG A 316 20.76 -38.94 -3.66
CA ARG A 316 22.13 -38.44 -3.76
C ARG A 316 22.74 -38.03 -2.43
N GLU A 317 21.94 -37.82 -1.39
CA GLU A 317 22.42 -37.33 -0.09
C GLU A 317 22.94 -38.49 0.78
N PRO A 318 24.26 -38.58 1.03
CA PRO A 318 24.84 -39.66 1.83
C PRO A 318 24.69 -39.42 3.35
N ASP A 319 24.53 -38.17 3.80
CA ASP A 319 24.40 -37.86 5.23
C ASP A 319 22.95 -38.12 5.69
N PRO A 320 22.72 -39.09 6.59
CA PRO A 320 21.38 -39.44 7.05
C PRO A 320 20.67 -38.29 7.79
N ILE A 321 21.42 -37.38 8.43
CA ILE A 321 20.85 -36.22 9.12
C ILE A 321 20.34 -35.20 8.10
N ARG A 322 21.13 -34.92 7.06
CA ARG A 322 20.73 -34.02 5.97
C ARG A 322 19.57 -34.61 5.16
N ALA A 323 19.63 -35.90 4.83
CA ALA A 323 18.54 -36.60 4.15
C ALA A 323 17.22 -36.50 4.94
N ARG A 324 17.27 -36.68 6.26
CA ARG A 324 16.09 -36.47 7.13
C ARG A 324 15.57 -35.03 7.07
N ASN A 325 16.45 -34.03 7.16
CA ASN A 325 16.04 -32.62 7.13
C ASN A 325 15.46 -32.23 5.76
N LEU A 326 16.05 -32.71 4.67
CA LEU A 326 15.51 -32.58 3.31
C LEU A 326 14.10 -33.18 3.22
N TYR A 327 13.94 -34.40 3.74
CA TYR A 327 12.64 -35.09 3.72
C TYR A 327 11.55 -34.35 4.51
N LEU A 328 11.92 -33.63 5.57
CA LEU A 328 11.01 -32.85 6.43
C LEU A 328 10.66 -31.46 5.87
N PHE A 329 11.43 -30.97 4.89
CA PHE A 329 11.27 -29.60 4.39
C PHE A 329 9.89 -29.32 3.78
N PRO A 330 9.33 -30.17 2.89
CA PRO A 330 8.01 -29.90 2.31
C PRO A 330 6.90 -29.79 3.36
N GLN A 331 6.95 -30.59 4.43
CA GLN A 331 5.95 -30.56 5.49
C GLN A 331 6.10 -29.31 6.36
N GLU A 332 7.33 -28.88 6.66
CA GLU A 332 7.59 -27.61 7.36
C GLU A 332 7.16 -26.40 6.51
N LEU A 333 7.41 -26.44 5.20
CA LEU A 333 6.93 -25.42 4.27
C LEU A 333 5.40 -25.38 4.19
N SER A 334 4.75 -26.55 4.15
CA SER A 334 3.28 -26.65 4.19
C SER A 334 2.72 -26.05 5.47
N ALA A 335 3.28 -26.40 6.63
CA ALA A 335 2.86 -25.86 7.92
C ALA A 335 3.04 -24.34 7.99
N LEU A 336 4.12 -23.80 7.41
CA LEU A 336 4.32 -22.36 7.30
C LEU A 336 3.28 -21.70 6.40
N CYS A 337 2.99 -22.30 5.24
CA CYS A 337 1.96 -21.85 4.30
C CYS A 337 0.58 -21.78 4.96
N ASP A 338 0.19 -22.78 5.74
CA ASP A 338 -1.08 -22.81 6.46
C ASP A 338 -1.21 -21.63 7.44
N ARG A 339 -0.11 -21.25 8.10
CA ARG A 339 -0.08 -20.06 8.98
C ARG A 339 -0.13 -18.76 8.19
N ALA A 340 0.55 -18.69 7.05
CA ALA A 340 0.48 -17.54 6.16
C ALA A 340 -0.94 -17.34 5.60
N GLU A 341 -1.68 -18.42 5.35
CA GLU A 341 -3.06 -18.36 4.88
C GLU A 341 -3.96 -17.60 5.86
N ILE A 342 -3.76 -17.75 7.17
CA ILE A 342 -4.53 -17.03 8.19
C ILE A 342 -4.35 -15.52 8.02
N VAL A 343 -3.12 -15.07 7.80
CA VAL A 343 -2.82 -13.65 7.57
C VAL A 343 -3.45 -13.18 6.27
N ILE A 344 -3.25 -13.93 5.17
CA ILE A 344 -3.72 -13.57 3.82
C ILE A 344 -5.24 -13.53 3.76
N ARG A 345 -5.93 -14.52 4.34
CA ARG A 345 -7.40 -14.55 4.40
C ARG A 345 -7.97 -13.30 5.06
N ASN A 346 -7.34 -12.82 6.14
CA ASN A 346 -7.79 -11.62 6.85
C ASN A 346 -7.37 -10.32 6.11
N ALA A 347 -6.18 -10.30 5.50
CA ALA A 347 -5.67 -9.13 4.78
C ALA A 347 -6.44 -8.84 3.47
N PHE A 348 -6.92 -9.89 2.81
CA PHE A 348 -7.62 -9.84 1.52
C PHE A 348 -9.09 -10.24 1.64
N ALA A 349 -9.66 -10.20 2.84
CA ALA A 349 -11.07 -10.51 3.06
C ALA A 349 -11.97 -9.57 2.22
N PRO A 350 -13.03 -10.08 1.60
CA PRO A 350 -14.00 -9.24 0.90
C PRO A 350 -14.72 -8.33 1.90
N SER A 351 -14.94 -7.08 1.49
CA SER A 351 -15.71 -6.09 2.24
C SER A 351 -16.83 -5.56 1.36
N VAL A 352 -17.97 -5.24 1.96
CA VAL A 352 -19.08 -4.55 1.26
C VAL A 352 -18.71 -3.08 1.00
N TYR A 353 -17.82 -2.53 1.82
CA TYR A 353 -17.50 -1.10 1.83
C TYR A 353 -16.22 -0.77 1.07
N ASP A 354 -15.35 -1.75 0.82
CA ASP A 354 -14.04 -1.55 0.24
C ASP A 354 -13.76 -2.59 -0.85
N GLU A 355 -12.96 -2.22 -1.85
CA GLU A 355 -12.50 -3.17 -2.86
C GLU A 355 -11.56 -4.25 -2.27
N VAL A 356 -11.50 -5.41 -2.93
CA VAL A 356 -10.56 -6.47 -2.57
C VAL A 356 -9.17 -6.08 -3.09
N PRO A 357 -8.10 -6.14 -2.28
CA PRO A 357 -6.79 -5.69 -2.67
C PRO A 357 -6.22 -6.68 -3.68
N PHE A 358 -5.47 -6.20 -4.66
CA PHE A 358 -4.95 -7.06 -5.71
C PHE A 358 -3.72 -7.85 -5.24
N LEU A 359 -3.89 -9.12 -4.88
CA LEU A 359 -2.77 -10.04 -4.64
C LEU A 359 -2.09 -10.40 -5.96
N ARG A 360 -0.88 -9.88 -6.19
CA ARG A 360 -0.10 -10.11 -7.41
C ARG A 360 0.83 -11.31 -7.32
N GLY A 361 1.25 -11.71 -6.12
CA GLY A 361 2.06 -12.91 -5.96
C GLY A 361 2.43 -13.20 -4.51
N LEU A 362 2.89 -14.43 -4.30
CA LEU A 362 3.40 -14.96 -3.05
C LEU A 362 4.80 -15.52 -3.29
N TYR A 363 5.79 -15.06 -2.56
CA TYR A 363 7.18 -15.45 -2.75
C TYR A 363 7.85 -15.83 -1.44
N PHE A 364 8.87 -16.67 -1.51
CA PHE A 364 9.65 -17.10 -0.37
C PHE A 364 11.11 -16.73 -0.60
N THR A 365 11.76 -16.18 0.43
CA THR A 365 13.14 -15.72 0.30
C THR A 365 13.91 -15.87 1.59
N SER A 366 15.21 -16.05 1.45
CA SER A 366 16.17 -15.97 2.54
C SER A 366 17.10 -14.78 2.32
N SER A 367 17.48 -14.12 3.41
CA SER A 367 18.53 -13.11 3.42
C SER A 367 19.52 -13.50 4.51
N MET A 368 20.44 -14.41 4.19
CA MET A 368 21.38 -14.98 5.16
C MET A 368 22.17 -13.91 5.91
N ARG A 369 21.90 -13.81 7.22
CA ARG A 369 22.73 -13.18 8.27
C ARG A 369 22.49 -13.99 9.56
N ASP A 370 23.32 -15.00 9.80
CA ASP A 370 23.38 -15.86 11.00
C ASP A 370 22.13 -16.67 11.41
N GLY A 371 22.10 -17.93 10.96
CA GLY A 371 22.12 -19.15 11.81
C GLY A 371 21.25 -19.26 13.07
N SER A 372 19.92 -19.33 12.92
CA SER A 372 19.06 -20.09 13.86
C SER A 372 17.80 -20.58 13.17
N THR A 373 17.56 -21.89 13.17
CA THR A 373 16.36 -22.52 12.57
C THR A 373 15.26 -22.72 13.61
N VAL A 374 14.01 -22.59 13.18
CA VAL A 374 12.76 -22.73 13.91
C VAL A 374 11.93 -23.81 13.19
N SER A 375 11.66 -24.93 13.88
CA SER A 375 10.76 -25.98 13.38
C SER A 375 9.36 -25.82 13.96
N SER A 376 8.37 -25.70 13.09
CA SER A 376 6.96 -25.58 13.48
C SER A 376 6.39 -26.94 13.87
N VAL A 377 6.81 -28.01 13.17
CA VAL A 377 6.39 -29.39 13.44
C VAL A 377 6.96 -29.88 14.77
N ALA A 378 8.25 -29.66 15.06
CA ALA A 378 8.85 -30.03 16.34
C ALA A 378 8.21 -29.28 17.52
N THR A 379 7.79 -28.03 17.31
CA THR A 379 7.06 -27.23 18.31
C THR A 379 5.67 -27.82 18.57
N SER A 380 4.95 -28.24 17.52
CA SER A 380 3.64 -28.90 17.66
C SER A 380 3.71 -30.27 18.35
N LEU A 381 4.85 -30.96 18.22
CA LEU A 381 5.11 -32.26 18.85
C LEU A 381 5.76 -32.14 20.25
N GLY A 382 5.99 -30.93 20.76
CA GLY A 382 6.53 -30.70 22.11
C GLY A 382 7.99 -31.12 22.32
N GLN A 383 8.82 -31.15 21.27
CA GLN A 383 10.20 -31.65 21.32
C GLN A 383 11.24 -30.50 21.22
N PRO A 384 11.98 -30.14 22.30
CA PRO A 384 12.80 -28.92 22.36
C PRO A 384 14.18 -28.96 21.65
N TRP A 385 14.62 -30.10 21.11
CA TRP A 385 16.02 -30.31 20.73
C TRP A 385 16.44 -29.71 19.36
N ALA A 386 15.50 -29.17 18.57
CA ALA A 386 15.75 -28.67 17.20
C ALA A 386 16.33 -27.24 17.13
N ALA A 387 16.51 -26.53 18.25
CA ALA A 387 16.64 -25.07 18.24
C ALA A 387 18.04 -24.49 18.02
N ARG A 388 19.12 -25.28 17.82
CA ARG A 388 20.48 -24.70 17.69
C ARG A 388 21.39 -25.48 16.76
N ARG A 389 21.61 -24.96 15.55
CA ARG A 389 22.85 -25.16 14.79
C ARG A 389 23.09 -23.97 13.85
N SER A 390 24.28 -23.40 13.90
CA SER A 390 24.81 -22.42 12.96
C SER A 390 25.46 -23.16 11.79
N ILE A 391 24.95 -22.95 10.57
CA ILE A 391 25.60 -23.40 9.33
C ILE A 391 26.19 -22.15 8.66
N GLU A 392 27.50 -22.16 8.44
CA GLU A 392 28.22 -21.06 7.80
C GLU A 392 28.17 -21.25 6.28
N CYS A 393 27.49 -20.35 5.57
CA CYS A 393 27.27 -20.47 4.12
C CYS A 393 28.04 -19.38 3.35
N SER A 394 28.67 -19.79 2.24
CA SER A 394 29.52 -18.97 1.37
C SER A 394 28.78 -17.80 0.71
N ARG A 395 29.51 -16.69 0.48
CA ARG A 395 29.01 -15.34 0.16
C ARG A 395 28.32 -15.15 -1.21
N ASP A 396 28.22 -16.17 -2.06
CA ASP A 396 27.98 -16.01 -3.51
C ASP A 396 26.51 -16.10 -3.98
N GLN A 397 25.55 -16.37 -3.09
CA GLN A 397 24.14 -16.65 -3.46
C GLN A 397 23.17 -15.42 -3.40
N ARG A 398 23.61 -14.22 -3.78
CA ARG A 398 22.80 -12.97 -3.61
C ARG A 398 22.34 -12.33 -4.94
N ARG A 399 21.36 -12.89 -5.63
CA ARG A 399 20.62 -12.30 -6.79
C ARG A 399 19.25 -13.00 -6.87
N ASN A 400 18.08 -12.45 -7.20
CA ASN A 400 17.59 -11.23 -7.86
C ASN A 400 16.09 -11.11 -7.51
N LEU A 401 15.51 -9.90 -7.40
CA LEU A 401 14.04 -9.74 -7.23
C LEU A 401 13.34 -8.80 -8.23
N LEU A 402 14.02 -8.26 -9.24
CA LEU A 402 13.40 -7.28 -10.16
C LEU A 402 13.56 -7.65 -11.65
N HIS A 403 13.23 -8.88 -12.03
CA HIS A 403 12.94 -9.19 -13.44
C HIS A 403 11.45 -9.50 -13.63
N ARG A 404 10.82 -8.77 -14.56
CA ARG A 404 9.48 -9.11 -15.06
C ARG A 404 9.49 -10.57 -15.55
N PRO A 405 8.61 -11.46 -15.04
CA PRO A 405 8.48 -12.78 -15.62
C PRO A 405 7.85 -12.67 -17.01
N VAL A 406 8.44 -13.38 -17.97
CA VAL A 406 7.77 -13.71 -19.24
C VAL A 406 6.56 -14.58 -18.89
N SER A 407 5.40 -14.18 -19.39
CA SER A 407 4.13 -14.89 -19.21
C SER A 407 4.21 -16.34 -19.70
N GLY A 408 3.76 -17.30 -18.89
CA GLY A 408 3.24 -18.59 -19.38
C GLY A 408 4.06 -19.86 -19.12
N GLY A 409 5.06 -19.86 -18.24
CA GLY A 409 5.74 -21.10 -17.81
C GLY A 409 5.29 -21.56 -16.42
N PRO A 410 5.27 -22.87 -16.12
CA PRO A 410 5.13 -23.33 -14.74
C PRO A 410 6.26 -22.76 -13.85
N PRO A 411 6.05 -22.59 -12.54
CA PRO A 411 7.05 -22.08 -11.61
C PRO A 411 8.29 -22.99 -11.60
N TRP A 412 9.49 -22.43 -11.40
CA TRP A 412 10.79 -23.13 -11.38
C TRP A 412 11.47 -22.98 -10.03
#